data_AF-X1VUM0-F1
#
_entry.id   AF-X1VUM0-F1
#
_cell.length_a   1.000
_cell.length_b   1.000
_cell.length_c   1.000
_cell.angle_alpha   90.00
_cell.angle_beta   90.00
_cell.angle_gamma   90.00
#
_symmetry.space_group_name_H-M   'P 1'
#
loop_
_entity.id
_entity.type
_entity.pdbx_description
1 polymer ?
#
loop_
_entity_poly.entity_id
_entity_poly.type
_entity_poly.pdbx_seq_one_letter_code
_entity_poly.pdbx_strand_id
1 'polypeptide(L)'
;MEFETRFPLIFYILSKYRFKFWSVKDIKKYQEKKTKKIVRYAVEYSKFFKEYYNKHDINNFSSLPIVNKRIMMDNLTEYNTLGLNKDDLIHFALNIEKNRDFSIRFNGINIGMSSGTSGNKGIVITTKEEENYIKAMYVSRLVLPKGEKLNCAFILRVNTPAFNYHQSGNKLTYINQLQP
;
A
#
# COMPACT_ATOMS: atom_id res chain seq x y z
N MET A 1 -9.19 -6.84 6.92
CA MET A 1 -8.13 -6.11 7.66
C MET A 1 -7.82 -6.78 9.00
N GLU A 2 -6.57 -6.78 9.46
CA GLU A 2 -6.17 -7.48 10.70
C GLU A 2 -6.19 -6.55 11.93
N PHE A 3 -6.26 -7.13 13.13
CA PHE A 3 -6.17 -6.37 14.37
C PHE A 3 -4.90 -5.50 14.41
N GLU A 4 -3.74 -6.09 14.05
CA GLU A 4 -2.46 -5.38 14.10
C GLU A 4 -2.40 -4.17 13.16
N THR A 5 -3.02 -4.23 11.99
CA THR A 5 -3.02 -3.13 11.01
C THR A 5 -3.98 -2.00 11.38
N ARG A 6 -4.89 -2.21 12.35
CA ARG A 6 -5.80 -1.16 12.85
C ARG A 6 -5.14 -0.23 13.86
N PHE A 7 -4.05 -0.65 14.49
CA PHE A 7 -3.39 0.08 15.57
C PHE A 7 -1.94 0.40 15.17
N PRO A 8 -1.66 1.61 14.65
CA PRO A 8 -0.34 1.96 14.11
C PRO A 8 0.82 1.75 15.10
N LEU A 9 0.61 2.03 16.40
CA LEU A 9 1.63 1.82 17.43
C LEU A 9 1.95 0.32 17.64
N ILE A 10 0.92 -0.52 17.69
CA ILE A 10 1.07 -1.97 17.78
C ILE A 10 1.81 -2.47 16.54
N PHE A 11 1.39 -2.04 15.35
CA PHE A 11 2.05 -2.40 14.09
C PHE A 11 3.52 -1.96 14.01
N TYR A 12 3.84 -0.77 14.53
CA TYR A 12 5.21 -0.25 14.62
C TYR A 12 6.10 -1.18 15.47
N ILE A 13 5.67 -1.50 16.69
CA ILE A 13 6.43 -2.35 17.63
C ILE A 13 6.64 -3.73 17.00
N LEU A 14 5.58 -4.31 16.44
CA LEU A 14 5.64 -5.61 15.78
C LEU A 14 6.58 -5.58 14.57
N SER A 15 6.48 -4.57 13.71
CA SER A 15 7.35 -4.44 12.55
C SER A 15 8.81 -4.32 12.94
N LYS A 16 9.12 -3.64 14.05
CA LYS A 16 10.48 -3.44 14.55
C LYS A 16 11.11 -4.68 15.17
N TYR A 17 10.33 -5.49 15.89
CA TYR A 17 10.89 -6.53 16.76
C TYR A 17 10.43 -7.96 16.45
N ARG A 18 9.27 -8.16 15.80
CA ARG A 18 8.64 -9.49 15.64
C ARG A 18 9.58 -10.52 15.04
N PHE A 19 10.28 -10.14 13.97
CA PHE A 19 11.06 -11.08 13.17
C PHE A 19 12.53 -11.19 13.60
N LYS A 20 12.96 -10.47 14.65
CA LYS A 20 14.38 -10.35 15.04
C LYS A 20 15.04 -11.70 15.34
N PHE A 21 14.27 -12.66 15.84
CA PHE A 21 14.76 -13.96 16.29
C PHE A 21 14.13 -15.14 15.54
N TRP A 22 13.47 -14.85 14.41
CA TRP A 22 12.78 -15.89 13.66
C TRP A 22 13.76 -16.65 12.77
N SER A 23 13.65 -17.98 12.79
CA SER A 23 14.34 -18.81 11.81
C SER A 23 13.71 -18.67 10.43
N VAL A 24 14.42 -19.16 9.40
CA VAL A 24 13.85 -19.29 8.05
C VAL A 24 12.53 -20.08 8.05
N LYS A 25 12.41 -21.09 8.92
CA LYS A 25 11.19 -21.91 9.05
C LYS A 25 10.02 -21.10 9.62
N ASP A 26 10.28 -20.26 10.62
CA ASP A 26 9.26 -19.40 11.21
C ASP A 26 8.75 -18.35 10.22
N ILE A 27 9.67 -17.74 9.47
CA ILE A 27 9.35 -16.78 8.41
C ILE A 27 8.47 -17.44 7.34
N LYS A 28 8.85 -18.64 6.86
CA LYS A 28 8.05 -19.38 5.87
C LYS A 28 6.64 -19.70 6.38
N LYS A 29 6.52 -20.21 7.61
CA LYS A 29 5.21 -20.52 8.23
C LYS A 29 4.34 -19.27 8.35
N TYR A 30 4.93 -18.12 8.69
CA TYR A 30 4.21 -16.86 8.74
C TYR A 30 3.78 -16.37 7.35
N GLN A 31 4.67 -16.42 6.36
CA GLN A 31 4.34 -16.08 4.98
C GLN A 31 3.19 -16.94 4.47
N GLU A 32 3.25 -18.27 4.63
CA GLU A 32 2.15 -19.18 4.27
C GLU A 32 0.82 -18.79 4.92
N LYS A 33 0.82 -18.48 6.22
CA LYS A 33 -0.38 -18.03 6.95
C LYS A 33 -0.93 -16.72 6.38
N LYS A 34 -0.07 -15.73 6.14
CA LYS A 34 -0.47 -14.41 5.61
C LYS A 34 -0.94 -14.50 4.17
N THR A 35 -0.28 -15.31 3.35
CA THR A 35 -0.65 -15.56 1.96
C THR A 35 -2.03 -16.20 1.85
N LYS A 36 -2.33 -17.24 2.64
CA LYS A 36 -3.68 -17.82 2.66
C LYS A 36 -4.74 -16.78 3.06
N LYS A 37 -4.40 -15.89 3.98
CA LYS A 37 -5.32 -14.83 4.43
C LYS A 37 -5.57 -13.77 3.36
N ILE A 38 -4.53 -13.30 2.66
CA ILE A 38 -4.70 -12.29 1.61
C ILE A 38 -5.46 -12.86 0.40
N VAL A 39 -5.22 -14.12 0.04
CA VAL A 39 -5.99 -14.80 -1.01
C VAL A 39 -7.47 -14.91 -0.63
N ARG A 40 -7.78 -15.38 0.59
CA ARG A 40 -9.17 -15.46 1.06
C ARG A 40 -9.86 -14.11 1.05
N TYR A 41 -9.17 -13.07 1.54
CA TYR A 41 -9.68 -11.70 1.50
C TYR A 41 -9.94 -11.23 0.06
N ALA A 42 -9.02 -11.48 -0.86
CA ALA A 42 -9.19 -11.11 -2.26
C ALA A 42 -10.41 -11.82 -2.88
N VAL A 43 -10.57 -13.13 -2.67
CA VAL A 43 -11.71 -13.92 -3.17
C VAL A 43 -13.05 -13.48 -2.55
N GLU A 44 -13.04 -13.07 -1.29
CA GLU A 44 -14.24 -12.63 -0.57
C GLU A 44 -14.73 -11.25 -1.04
N TYR A 45 -13.80 -10.31 -1.28
CA TYR A 45 -14.14 -8.89 -1.51
C TYR A 45 -13.90 -8.38 -2.94
N SER A 46 -13.22 -9.15 -3.80
CA SER A 46 -13.06 -8.80 -5.22
C SER A 46 -13.78 -9.83 -6.09
N LYS A 47 -14.72 -9.32 -6.92
CA LYS A 47 -15.44 -10.13 -7.90
C LYS A 47 -14.47 -10.80 -8.88
N PHE A 48 -13.46 -10.06 -9.36
CA PHE A 48 -12.43 -10.61 -10.25
C PHE A 48 -11.76 -11.83 -9.63
N PHE A 49 -11.24 -11.75 -8.40
CA PHE A 49 -10.53 -12.87 -7.79
C PHE A 49 -11.46 -14.05 -7.44
N LYS A 50 -12.72 -13.77 -7.09
CA LYS A 50 -13.73 -14.80 -6.90
C LYS A 50 -13.94 -15.64 -8.16
N GLU A 51 -13.99 -15.00 -9.32
CA GLU A 51 -14.17 -15.67 -10.62
C GLU A 51 -12.86 -16.29 -11.12
N TYR A 52 -11.75 -15.55 -11.04
CA TYR A 52 -10.44 -15.96 -11.55
C TYR A 52 -9.87 -17.18 -10.83
N TYR A 53 -10.20 -17.36 -9.54
CA TYR A 53 -9.76 -18.50 -8.73
C TYR A 53 -10.83 -19.58 -8.50
N ASN A 54 -12.01 -19.50 -9.12
CA ASN A 54 -13.15 -20.39 -8.83
C ASN A 54 -12.86 -21.90 -9.01
N LYS A 55 -11.94 -22.25 -9.90
CA LYS A 55 -11.51 -23.63 -10.22
C LYS A 55 -10.15 -23.99 -9.61
N HIS A 56 -9.63 -23.16 -8.72
CA HIS A 56 -8.32 -23.34 -8.10
C HIS A 56 -8.44 -23.55 -6.59
N ASP A 57 -7.52 -24.30 -6.00
CA ASP A 57 -7.42 -24.39 -4.54
C ASP A 57 -6.79 -23.11 -3.97
N ILE A 58 -7.63 -22.26 -3.41
CA ILE A 58 -7.22 -20.99 -2.76
C ILE A 58 -6.32 -21.20 -1.52
N ASN A 59 -6.19 -22.42 -1.00
CA ASN A 59 -5.24 -22.74 0.07
C ASN A 59 -3.84 -23.07 -0.47
N ASN A 60 -3.71 -23.37 -1.76
CA ASN A 60 -2.45 -23.61 -2.44
C ASN A 60 -2.04 -22.41 -3.31
N PHE A 61 -1.51 -21.38 -2.66
CA PHE A 61 -1.13 -20.11 -3.30
C PHE A 61 -0.24 -20.30 -4.54
N SER A 62 0.75 -21.20 -4.47
CA SER A 62 1.69 -21.43 -5.57
C SER A 62 1.04 -22.01 -6.83
N SER A 63 -0.17 -22.56 -6.71
CA SER A 63 -0.95 -23.08 -7.84
C SER A 63 -1.92 -22.06 -8.45
N LEU A 64 -2.05 -20.88 -7.84
CA LEU A 64 -2.97 -19.86 -8.33
C LEU A 64 -2.42 -19.21 -9.61
N PRO A 65 -3.29 -18.91 -10.59
CA PRO A 65 -2.86 -18.25 -11.82
C PRO A 65 -2.32 -16.84 -11.54
N ILE A 66 -1.25 -16.47 -12.27
CA ILE A 66 -0.54 -15.20 -12.12
C ILE A 66 -1.31 -14.07 -12.80
N VAL A 67 -1.49 -12.96 -12.09
CA VAL A 67 -2.07 -11.74 -12.65
C VAL A 67 -0.95 -10.78 -13.05
N ASN A 68 -0.93 -10.38 -14.32
CA ASN A 68 -0.05 -9.33 -14.82
C ASN A 68 -0.73 -7.95 -14.77
N LYS A 69 0.05 -6.88 -15.00
CA LYS A 69 -0.46 -5.50 -14.97
C LYS A 69 -1.62 -5.25 -15.94
N ARG A 70 -1.57 -5.86 -17.13
CA ARG A 70 -2.62 -5.70 -18.16
C ARG A 70 -3.93 -6.30 -17.67
N ILE A 71 -3.91 -7.55 -17.21
CA ILE A 71 -5.09 -8.22 -16.64
C ILE A 71 -5.65 -7.40 -15.47
N MET A 72 -4.79 -6.92 -14.57
CA MET A 72 -5.22 -6.07 -13.45
C MET A 72 -5.94 -4.80 -13.94
N MET A 73 -5.34 -4.06 -14.88
CA MET A 73 -5.91 -2.80 -15.36
C MET A 73 -7.17 -2.99 -16.20
N ASP A 74 -7.22 -4.02 -17.05
CA ASP A 74 -8.40 -4.31 -17.87
C ASP A 74 -9.62 -4.58 -16.97
N ASN A 75 -9.40 -5.23 -15.83
CA ASN A 75 -10.43 -5.63 -14.87
C ASN A 75 -10.50 -4.76 -13.60
N LEU A 76 -9.87 -3.57 -13.58
CA LEU A 76 -9.63 -2.84 -12.31
C LEU A 76 -10.89 -2.61 -11.48
N THR A 77 -12.03 -2.33 -12.12
CA THR A 77 -13.32 -2.12 -11.44
C THR A 77 -13.74 -3.31 -10.58
N GLU A 78 -13.56 -4.53 -11.08
CA GLU A 78 -13.92 -5.77 -10.37
C GLU A 78 -12.75 -6.34 -9.56
N TYR A 79 -11.53 -5.92 -9.90
CA TYR A 79 -10.27 -6.31 -9.26
C TYR A 79 -10.11 -5.70 -7.87
N ASN A 80 -10.45 -4.42 -7.70
CA ASN A 80 -10.28 -3.78 -6.40
C ASN A 80 -11.34 -4.26 -5.40
N THR A 81 -10.98 -4.30 -4.12
CA THR A 81 -11.84 -4.81 -3.04
C THR A 81 -12.79 -3.75 -2.46
N LEU A 82 -12.82 -2.56 -3.07
CA LEU A 82 -13.63 -1.42 -2.64
C LEU A 82 -14.77 -1.10 -3.63
N GLY A 83 -14.87 -1.84 -4.74
CA GLY A 83 -15.89 -1.64 -5.77
C GLY A 83 -15.76 -0.31 -6.53
N LEU A 84 -14.57 0.29 -6.56
CA LEU A 84 -14.33 1.58 -7.22
C LEU A 84 -14.28 1.41 -8.75
N ASN A 85 -14.86 2.34 -9.49
CA ASN A 85 -14.86 2.32 -10.96
C ASN A 85 -13.48 2.70 -11.52
N LYS A 86 -12.96 1.91 -12.46
CA LYS A 86 -11.67 2.14 -13.12
C LYS A 86 -11.53 3.53 -13.75
N ASP A 87 -12.53 3.97 -14.50
CA ASP A 87 -12.43 5.19 -15.30
C ASP A 87 -12.46 6.42 -14.40
N ASP A 88 -13.26 6.40 -13.32
CA ASP A 88 -13.26 7.44 -12.29
C ASP A 88 -11.88 7.57 -11.62
N LEU A 89 -11.26 6.44 -11.28
CA LEU A 89 -9.93 6.43 -10.68
C LEU A 89 -8.85 6.95 -11.63
N ILE A 90 -8.92 6.60 -12.92
CA ILE A 90 -8.00 7.10 -13.94
C ILE A 90 -8.19 8.61 -14.13
N HIS A 91 -9.43 9.08 -14.28
CA HIS A 91 -9.73 10.49 -14.44
C HIS A 91 -9.23 11.31 -13.24
N PHE A 92 -9.51 10.84 -12.03
CA PHE A 92 -9.03 11.47 -10.81
C PHE A 92 -7.50 11.53 -10.79
N ALA A 93 -6.83 10.41 -11.02
CA ALA A 93 -5.37 10.36 -10.94
C ALA A 93 -4.69 11.21 -12.04
N LEU A 94 -5.26 11.28 -13.25
CA LEU A 94 -4.78 12.20 -14.30
C LEU A 94 -4.94 13.67 -13.92
N ASN A 95 -6.05 14.02 -13.25
CA ASN A 95 -6.27 15.37 -12.74
C ASN A 95 -5.23 15.75 -11.66
N ILE A 96 -4.91 14.81 -10.75
CA ILE A 96 -3.84 15.00 -9.75
C ILE A 96 -2.48 15.22 -10.43
N GLU A 97 -2.13 14.38 -11.40
CA GLU A 97 -0.86 14.52 -12.14
C GLU A 97 -0.79 15.87 -12.89
N LYS A 98 -1.90 16.33 -13.47
CA LYS A 98 -1.98 17.61 -14.18
C LYS A 98 -1.82 18.81 -13.23
N ASN A 99 -2.56 18.82 -12.12
CA ASN A 99 -2.58 19.95 -11.19
C ASN A 99 -1.45 19.89 -10.15
N ARG A 100 -0.76 18.75 -10.05
CA ARG A 100 0.33 18.47 -9.11
C ARG A 100 -0.04 18.64 -7.63
N ASP A 101 -1.33 18.57 -7.31
CA ASP A 101 -1.84 18.62 -5.93
C ASP A 101 -2.14 17.21 -5.42
N PHE A 102 -1.13 16.58 -4.81
CA PHE A 102 -1.23 15.23 -4.23
C PHE A 102 -1.93 15.19 -2.87
N SER A 103 -2.40 16.34 -2.34
CA SER A 103 -3.13 16.41 -1.08
C SER A 103 -4.60 15.99 -1.22
N ILE A 104 -5.16 16.15 -2.42
CA ILE A 104 -6.54 15.80 -2.75
C ILE A 104 -6.73 14.27 -2.63
N ARG A 105 -7.93 13.86 -2.25
CA ARG A 105 -8.31 12.45 -2.00
C ARG A 105 -9.58 12.09 -2.77
N PHE A 106 -9.63 10.88 -3.32
CA PHE A 106 -10.83 10.33 -3.95
C PHE A 106 -11.68 9.68 -2.87
N ASN A 107 -12.79 10.32 -2.46
CA ASN A 107 -13.65 9.83 -1.38
C ASN A 107 -12.87 9.46 -0.10
N GLY A 108 -11.87 10.27 0.26
CA GLY A 108 -11.00 10.03 1.42
C GLY A 108 -9.86 9.01 1.21
N ILE A 109 -9.75 8.42 0.02
CA ILE A 109 -8.74 7.43 -0.36
C ILE A 109 -7.65 8.10 -1.20
N ASN A 110 -6.40 7.65 -1.04
CA ASN A 110 -5.30 8.09 -1.87
C ASN A 110 -5.21 7.24 -3.13
N ILE A 111 -5.24 7.90 -4.29
CA ILE A 111 -5.11 7.27 -5.59
C ILE A 111 -3.79 7.75 -6.21
N GLY A 112 -2.85 6.83 -6.36
CA GLY A 112 -1.58 7.06 -7.02
C GLY A 112 -1.55 6.50 -8.44
N MET A 113 -0.66 7.04 -9.26
CA MET A 113 -0.41 6.53 -10.60
C MET A 113 1.05 6.07 -10.72
N SER A 114 1.24 4.84 -11.21
CA SER A 114 2.58 4.37 -11.57
C SER A 114 3.00 4.99 -12.91
N SER A 115 4.19 5.58 -12.94
CA SER A 115 4.83 6.08 -14.16
C SER A 115 5.25 4.90 -15.04
N GLY A 116 4.34 4.40 -15.87
CA GLY A 116 4.65 3.34 -16.82
C GLY A 116 5.44 3.90 -18.01
N THR A 117 6.61 3.33 -18.30
CA THR A 117 7.42 3.61 -19.49
C THR A 117 6.87 2.96 -20.77
N SER A 118 5.82 2.13 -20.66
CA SER A 118 5.21 1.35 -21.75
C SER A 118 3.78 1.78 -22.12
N GLY A 119 3.37 3.01 -21.80
CA GLY A 119 2.06 3.57 -22.17
C GLY A 119 0.90 3.23 -21.24
N ASN A 120 0.89 2.05 -20.60
CA ASN A 120 -0.14 1.69 -19.62
C ASN A 120 0.21 2.18 -18.22
N LYS A 121 -0.37 3.31 -17.82
CA LYS A 121 -0.30 3.85 -16.45
C LYS A 121 -1.11 2.94 -15.52
N GLY A 122 -0.51 2.50 -14.42
CA GLY A 122 -1.19 1.65 -13.44
C GLY A 122 -1.74 2.48 -12.28
N ILE A 123 -2.89 2.08 -11.73
CA ILE A 123 -3.49 2.73 -10.56
C ILE A 123 -3.07 2.02 -9.27
N VAL A 124 -2.75 2.82 -8.24
CA VAL A 124 -2.50 2.36 -6.87
C VAL A 124 -3.56 2.97 -5.97
N ILE A 125 -4.27 2.11 -5.23
CA ILE A 125 -5.32 2.51 -4.29
C ILE A 125 -4.77 2.33 -2.88
N THR A 126 -4.92 3.32 -2.02
CA THR A 126 -4.48 3.23 -0.63
C THR A 126 -5.47 3.93 0.29
N THR A 127 -6.13 3.14 1.13
CA THR A 127 -7.05 3.63 2.16
C THR A 127 -6.31 4.37 3.27
N LYS A 128 -7.04 5.15 4.07
CA LYS A 128 -6.48 5.90 5.22
C LYS A 128 -5.78 4.95 6.21
N GLU A 129 -6.39 3.80 6.47
CA GLU A 129 -5.87 2.77 7.36
C GLU A 129 -4.58 2.16 6.81
N GLU A 130 -4.53 1.90 5.50
CA GLU A 130 -3.33 1.41 4.83
C GLU A 130 -2.19 2.43 4.88
N GLU A 131 -2.48 3.71 4.62
CA GLU A 131 -1.50 4.79 4.80
C GLU A 131 -0.92 4.77 6.22
N ASN A 132 -1.77 4.62 7.24
CA ASN A 132 -1.34 4.67 8.63
C ASN A 132 -0.39 3.51 9.02
N TYR A 133 -0.70 2.28 8.63
CA TYR A 133 0.20 1.16 8.96
C TYR A 133 1.46 1.16 8.07
N ILE A 134 1.38 1.66 6.83
CA ILE A 134 2.56 1.87 5.97
C ILE A 134 3.49 2.90 6.62
N LYS A 135 2.96 4.01 7.13
CA LYS A 135 3.74 4.99 7.92
C LYS A 135 4.39 4.33 9.12
N ALA A 136 3.64 3.55 9.90
CA ALA A 136 4.17 2.84 11.06
C ALA A 136 5.30 1.86 10.68
N MET A 137 5.13 1.09 9.61
CA MET A 137 6.18 0.21 9.08
C MET A 137 7.41 1.02 8.65
N TYR A 138 7.22 2.12 7.92
CA TYR A 138 8.32 2.95 7.44
C TYR A 138 9.13 3.52 8.61
N VAL A 139 8.46 4.15 9.58
CA VAL A 139 9.10 4.70 10.77
C VAL A 139 9.77 3.61 11.63
N SER A 140 9.25 2.37 11.63
CA SER A 140 9.88 1.25 12.35
C SER A 140 11.26 0.86 11.82
N ARG A 141 11.58 1.26 10.59
CA ARG A 141 12.87 1.03 9.92
C ARG A 141 13.81 2.23 10.04
N LEU A 142 13.31 3.39 10.45
CA LEU A 142 14.15 4.55 10.70
C LEU A 142 14.90 4.37 12.02
N VAL A 143 16.21 4.61 11.98
CA VAL A 143 17.03 4.70 13.18
C VAL A 143 16.84 6.12 13.73
N LEU A 144 15.99 6.25 14.75
CA LEU A 144 15.82 7.51 15.46
C LEU A 144 16.96 7.67 16.48
N PRO A 145 17.69 8.80 16.49
CA PRO A 145 18.73 9.05 17.48
C PRO A 145 18.14 9.06 18.90
N LYS A 146 18.88 8.52 19.87
CA LYS A 146 18.42 8.48 21.26
C LYS A 146 18.56 9.87 21.88
N GLY A 147 17.46 10.41 22.42
CA GLY A 147 17.47 11.70 23.12
C GLY A 147 17.45 12.93 22.21
N GLU A 148 17.45 12.74 20.89
CA GLU A 148 17.43 13.83 19.91
C GLU A 148 16.17 13.77 19.04
N LYS A 149 15.75 14.91 18.52
CA LYS A 149 14.62 15.02 17.59
C LYS A 149 15.12 14.91 16.16
N LEU A 150 14.45 14.09 15.36
CA LEU A 150 14.75 13.96 13.94
C LEU A 150 13.98 15.03 13.15
N ASN A 151 14.70 15.94 12.49
CA ASN A 151 14.17 16.83 11.47
C ASN A 151 14.83 16.50 10.13
N CYS A 152 14.14 15.76 9.28
CA CYS A 152 14.66 15.35 7.97
C CYS A 152 13.83 15.92 6.83
N ALA A 153 14.52 16.34 5.77
CA ALA A 153 13.91 16.71 4.49
C ALA A 153 14.13 15.58 3.48
N PHE A 154 13.04 15.03 2.93
CA PHE A 154 13.09 14.09 1.82
C PHE A 154 12.80 14.85 0.54
N ILE A 155 13.81 14.98 -0.32
CA ILE A 155 13.69 15.66 -1.60
C ILE A 155 13.43 14.59 -2.66
N LEU A 156 12.19 14.50 -3.13
CA LEU A 156 11.78 13.51 -4.14
C LEU A 156 11.06 14.22 -5.29
N ARG A 157 11.15 13.64 -6.49
CA ARG A 157 10.46 14.15 -7.70
C ARG A 157 8.94 14.05 -7.58
N VAL A 158 8.44 13.05 -6.84
CA VAL A 158 7.01 12.82 -6.62
C VAL A 158 6.82 12.56 -5.12
N ASN A 159 5.84 13.21 -4.51
CA ASN A 159 5.52 13.08 -3.09
C ASN A 159 4.13 12.46 -2.92
N THR A 160 3.95 11.61 -1.90
CA THR A 160 2.63 11.17 -1.46
C THR A 160 2.44 11.55 0.03
N PRO A 161 1.29 12.11 0.43
CA PRO A 161 1.06 12.48 1.85
C PRO A 161 1.07 11.27 2.81
N ALA A 162 1.04 10.06 2.26
CA ALA A 162 1.23 8.80 2.97
C ALA A 162 2.62 8.68 3.61
N PHE A 163 3.58 9.56 3.33
CA PHE A 163 4.88 9.56 4.03
C PHE A 163 5.09 10.76 4.96
N ASN A 164 4.23 11.77 4.92
CA ASN A 164 4.30 12.88 5.86
C ASN A 164 4.16 12.34 7.30
N TYR A 165 5.18 12.64 8.11
CA TYR A 165 5.27 12.22 9.50
C TYR A 165 5.60 13.42 10.38
N HIS A 166 4.70 13.73 11.29
CA HIS A 166 4.90 14.75 12.31
C HIS A 166 4.36 14.20 13.63
N GLN A 167 5.23 13.67 14.47
CA GLN A 167 4.82 13.06 15.73
C GLN A 167 5.92 13.19 16.78
N SER A 168 5.52 13.53 18.01
CA SER A 168 6.42 13.63 19.17
C SER A 168 7.66 14.51 18.93
N GLY A 169 7.51 15.60 18.17
CA GLY A 169 8.59 16.53 17.83
C GLY A 169 9.54 16.06 16.73
N ASN A 170 9.33 14.87 16.15
CA ASN A 170 10.03 14.40 14.96
C ASN A 170 9.24 14.83 13.71
N LYS A 171 9.95 15.34 12.70
CA LYS A 171 9.37 15.84 11.47
C LYS A 171 10.09 15.25 10.25
N LEU A 172 9.32 14.61 9.39
CA LEU A 172 9.72 14.30 8.01
C LEU A 172 8.99 15.25 7.08
N THR A 173 9.75 16.18 6.51
CA THR A 173 9.25 17.13 5.52
C THR A 173 9.56 16.59 4.13
N TYR A 174 8.55 16.37 3.32
CA TYR A 174 8.76 16.01 1.92
C TYR A 174 8.77 17.28 1.08
N ILE A 175 9.88 17.51 0.39
CA ILE A 175 10.06 18.62 -0.54
C ILE A 175 9.92 18.04 -1.94
N ASN A 176 8.91 18.50 -2.66
CA ASN A 176 8.69 18.13 -4.05
C ASN A 176 9.55 19.04 -4.93
N GLN A 177 10.50 18.49 -5.69
CA GLN A 177 11.34 19.28 -6.61
C GLN A 177 10.55 19.98 -7.72
N LEU A 178 9.29 19.58 -7.90
CA LEU A 178 8.40 20.09 -8.94
C LEU A 178 7.25 20.92 -8.36
N GLN A 179 7.31 21.29 -7.07
CA GLN A 179 6.53 22.38 -6.50
C GLN A 179 7.42 23.63 -6.49
N PRO A 180 6.92 24.80 -6.96
CA PRO A 180 7.67 26.05 -6.93
C PRO A 180 7.97 26.51 -5.50
#